data_AF-A0A343W0C1-F1
#
_entry.id   AF-A0A343W0C1-F1
#
_cell.length_a   1.000
_cell.length_b   1.000
_cell.length_c   1.000
_cell.angle_alpha   90.00
_cell.angle_beta   90.00
_cell.angle_gamma   90.00
#
_symmetry.space_group_name_H-M   'P 1'
#
loop_
_entity.id
_entity.type
_entity.pdbx_description
1 polymer ?
#
loop_
_entity_poly.entity_id
_entity_poly.type
_entity_poly.pdbx_seq_one_letter_code
_entity_poly.pdbx_strand_id
1 'polypeptide(L)'
;YALWIPDLFMKRVKANETWTLMCPNECPGLSETWGEEFEKLYLKYEEQELGKKVVQAQDLWFAILQSQIETGTPYMLYKDACNAKSNQQNLGTIKCSNLCCEIIEYTSPTEIAVCNLASVALSRFVNVEKREFNFKKLREITRIITRNLDKIIDRNYYPVKEAEYSNKRHRPIGIGVQGLADAFMLLRYPYESAEAKELNKRIFETMYFAAIEESVELAKDKGTYETFQGSPASKGKLQFDLWNVKVDNK
;
A
#
# COMPACT_ATOMS: atom_id res chain seq x y z
N TYR A 1 -17.60 2.24 -1.86
CA TYR A 1 -17.40 2.56 -0.43
C TYR A 1 -16.20 1.79 0.11
N ALA A 2 -15.47 2.34 1.08
CA ALA A 2 -14.30 1.69 1.69
C ALA A 2 -14.23 2.03 3.19
N LEU A 3 -13.65 1.12 3.97
CA LEU A 3 -13.38 1.30 5.40
C LEU A 3 -11.88 1.38 5.65
N TRP A 4 -11.49 2.36 6.46
CA TRP A 4 -10.12 2.57 6.95
C TRP A 4 -10.05 2.13 8.41
N ILE A 5 -9.68 0.87 8.62
CA ILE A 5 -9.95 0.12 9.84
C ILE A 5 -8.72 0.13 10.76
N PRO A 6 -8.81 0.68 11.98
CA PRO A 6 -7.77 0.54 12.98
C PRO A 6 -7.76 -0.89 13.56
N ASP A 7 -6.59 -1.37 13.96
CA ASP A 7 -6.39 -2.68 14.59
C ASP A 7 -7.26 -2.83 15.84
N LEU A 8 -7.46 -1.74 16.60
CA LEU A 8 -8.31 -1.72 17.78
C LEU A 8 -9.74 -2.20 17.49
N PHE A 9 -10.33 -1.80 16.36
CA PHE A 9 -11.66 -2.26 15.99
C PHE A 9 -11.68 -3.78 15.82
N MET A 10 -10.69 -4.34 15.12
CA MET A 10 -10.58 -5.79 14.92
C MET A 10 -10.32 -6.54 16.24
N LYS A 11 -9.53 -5.94 17.16
CA LYS A 11 -9.32 -6.47 18.51
C LYS A 11 -10.65 -6.53 19.29
N ARG A 12 -11.43 -5.44 19.29
CA ARG A 12 -12.74 -5.36 19.97
C ARG A 12 -13.76 -6.34 19.40
N VAL A 13 -13.84 -6.48 18.07
CA VAL A 13 -14.72 -7.48 17.40
C VAL A 13 -14.37 -8.90 17.86
N LYS A 14 -13.07 -9.25 17.85
CA LYS A 14 -12.59 -10.58 18.24
C LYS A 14 -12.84 -10.88 19.72
N ALA A 15 -12.68 -9.88 20.59
CA ALA A 15 -12.88 -10.00 22.03
C ALA A 15 -14.35 -9.93 22.46
N ASN A 16 -15.28 -9.70 21.51
CA ASN A 16 -16.69 -9.43 21.80
C ASN A 16 -16.88 -8.26 22.79
N GLU A 17 -16.11 -7.19 22.57
CA GLU A 17 -16.15 -5.97 23.37
C GLU A 17 -17.00 -4.90 22.70
N THR A 18 -17.21 -3.78 23.40
CA THR A 18 -17.92 -2.63 22.87
C THR A 18 -17.06 -1.80 21.91
N TRP A 19 -17.73 -1.02 21.08
CA TRP A 19 -17.15 -0.02 20.22
C TRP A 19 -17.90 1.31 20.37
N THR A 20 -17.16 2.40 20.52
CA THR A 20 -17.70 3.74 20.68
C THR A 20 -17.69 4.52 19.37
N LEU A 21 -18.85 4.98 18.93
CA LEU A 21 -19.02 5.87 17.79
C LEU A 21 -18.79 7.31 18.23
N MET A 22 -17.87 8.02 17.58
CA MET A 22 -17.40 9.34 17.99
C MET A 22 -17.67 10.40 16.91
N CYS A 23 -17.91 11.64 17.34
CA CYS A 23 -18.03 12.79 16.45
C CYS A 23 -16.63 13.41 16.26
N PRO A 24 -16.12 13.59 15.04
CA PRO A 24 -14.76 14.12 14.82
C PRO A 24 -14.56 15.55 15.32
N ASN A 25 -15.64 16.33 15.50
CA ASN A 25 -15.57 17.66 16.10
C ASN A 25 -15.33 17.62 17.62
N GLU A 26 -15.85 16.59 18.31
CA GLU A 26 -15.71 16.42 19.76
C GLU A 26 -14.51 15.52 20.12
N CYS A 27 -14.14 14.62 19.22
CA CYS A 27 -13.01 13.70 19.33
C CYS A 27 -11.99 13.95 18.19
N PRO A 28 -11.35 15.13 18.13
CA PRO A 28 -10.44 15.48 17.04
C PRO A 28 -9.17 14.62 17.04
N GLY A 29 -8.53 14.49 15.88
CA GLY A 29 -7.21 13.85 15.76
C GLY A 29 -7.20 12.32 15.62
N LEU A 30 -8.35 11.64 15.73
CA LEU A 30 -8.45 10.19 15.51
C LEU A 30 -8.05 9.78 14.08
N SER A 31 -8.31 10.63 13.08
CA SER A 31 -7.85 10.41 11.70
C SER A 31 -6.38 10.75 11.48
N GLU A 32 -5.76 11.50 12.40
CA GLU A 32 -4.40 12.02 12.31
C GLU A 32 -3.37 11.16 13.06
N THR A 33 -3.83 10.13 13.76
CA THR A 33 -3.01 9.20 14.55
C THR A 33 -3.27 7.77 14.10
N TRP A 34 -2.35 6.84 14.35
CA TRP A 34 -2.50 5.41 14.03
C TRP A 34 -1.77 4.56 15.08
N GLY A 35 -2.01 3.24 15.09
CA GLY A 35 -1.40 2.31 16.03
C GLY A 35 -1.63 2.68 17.48
N GLU A 36 -0.60 2.60 18.32
CA GLU A 36 -0.71 2.88 19.76
C GLU A 36 -1.16 4.31 20.07
N GLU A 37 -0.81 5.30 19.25
CA GLU A 37 -1.22 6.69 19.46
C GLU A 37 -2.73 6.84 19.25
N PHE A 38 -3.26 6.19 18.21
CA PHE A 38 -4.70 6.12 17.99
C PHE A 38 -5.41 5.41 19.14
N GLU A 39 -4.88 4.27 19.61
CA GLU A 39 -5.48 3.51 20.71
C GLU A 39 -5.54 4.35 21.99
N LYS A 40 -4.44 4.99 22.39
CA LYS A 40 -4.39 5.86 23.57
C LYS A 40 -5.39 7.01 23.46
N LEU A 41 -5.47 7.66 22.31
CA LEU A 41 -6.37 8.79 22.09
C LEU A 41 -7.85 8.36 22.10
N TYR A 42 -8.17 7.24 21.43
CA TYR A 42 -9.50 6.68 21.39
C TYR A 42 -9.98 6.28 22.79
N LEU A 43 -9.17 5.53 23.54
CA LEU A 43 -9.51 5.09 24.90
C LEU A 43 -9.68 6.29 25.85
N LYS A 44 -8.84 7.32 25.72
CA LYS A 44 -9.01 8.57 26.48
C LYS A 44 -10.37 9.22 26.22
N TYR A 45 -10.86 9.22 24.98
CA TYR A 45 -12.18 9.75 24.66
C TYR A 45 -13.33 8.87 25.17
N GLU A 46 -13.12 7.55 25.25
CA GLU A 46 -14.07 6.66 25.95
C GLU A 46 -14.11 6.98 27.46
N GLU A 47 -12.96 7.17 28.13
CA GLU A 47 -12.87 7.52 29.56
C GLU A 47 -13.49 8.88 29.88
N GLN A 48 -13.43 9.83 28.94
CA GLN A 48 -14.04 11.16 29.07
C GLN A 48 -15.52 11.18 28.70
N GLU A 49 -16.11 10.03 28.36
CA GLU A 49 -17.51 9.90 27.94
C GLU A 49 -17.88 10.82 26.76
N LEU A 50 -16.92 11.12 25.87
CA LEU A 50 -17.14 11.95 24.67
C LEU A 50 -17.75 11.16 23.49
N GLY A 51 -18.03 9.87 23.70
CA GLY A 51 -18.69 9.01 22.73
C GLY A 51 -20.14 9.42 22.47
N LYS A 52 -20.56 9.38 21.20
CA LYS A 52 -21.97 9.63 20.83
C LYS A 52 -22.87 8.43 21.07
N LYS A 53 -22.33 7.23 20.85
CA LYS A 53 -23.07 5.98 21.00
C LYS A 53 -22.10 4.84 21.23
N VAL A 54 -22.36 4.02 22.24
CA VAL A 54 -21.65 2.76 22.45
C VAL A 54 -22.50 1.63 21.86
N VAL A 55 -21.87 0.75 21.07
CA VAL A 55 -22.49 -0.44 20.46
C VAL A 55 -21.64 -1.67 20.75
N GLN A 56 -22.17 -2.87 20.53
CA GLN A 56 -21.32 -4.05 20.46
C GLN A 56 -20.49 -4.00 19.17
N ALA A 57 -19.18 -4.27 19.26
CA ALA A 57 -18.32 -4.22 18.08
C ALA A 57 -18.78 -5.25 17.02
N GLN A 58 -19.28 -6.40 17.46
CA GLN A 58 -19.82 -7.44 16.56
C GLN A 58 -21.08 -6.99 15.83
N ASP A 59 -21.95 -6.16 16.41
CA ASP A 59 -23.13 -5.64 15.71
C ASP A 59 -22.72 -4.80 14.49
N LEU A 60 -21.71 -3.94 14.65
CA LEU A 60 -21.16 -3.17 13.54
C LEU A 60 -20.47 -4.07 12.52
N TRP A 61 -19.74 -5.09 12.99
CA TRP A 61 -19.14 -6.09 12.12
C TRP A 61 -20.17 -6.84 11.26
N PHE A 62 -21.28 -7.28 11.84
CA PHE A 62 -22.37 -7.93 11.10
C PHE A 62 -23.00 -6.99 10.07
N ALA A 63 -23.16 -5.70 10.39
CA ALA A 63 -23.64 -4.72 9.42
C ALA A 63 -22.67 -4.54 8.23
N ILE A 64 -21.35 -4.57 8.48
CA ILE A 64 -20.33 -4.53 7.42
C ILE A 64 -20.45 -5.78 6.53
N LEU A 65 -20.54 -6.96 7.14
CA LEU A 65 -20.69 -8.23 6.40
C LEU A 65 -21.97 -8.26 5.57
N GLN A 66 -23.10 -7.82 6.14
CA GLN A 66 -24.37 -7.75 5.42
C GLN A 66 -24.24 -6.88 4.16
N SER A 67 -23.64 -5.69 4.29
CA SER A 67 -23.40 -4.81 3.15
C SER A 67 -22.50 -5.45 2.10
N GLN A 68 -21.45 -6.18 2.52
CA GLN A 68 -20.55 -6.89 1.61
C GLN A 68 -21.25 -8.04 0.87
N ILE A 69 -22.12 -8.78 1.56
CA ILE A 69 -22.92 -9.86 0.96
C ILE A 69 -23.87 -9.30 -0.11
N GLU A 70 -24.52 -8.17 0.19
CA GLU A 70 -25.52 -7.57 -0.71
C GLU A 70 -24.89 -6.83 -1.89
N THR A 71 -23.75 -6.16 -1.68
CA THR A 71 -23.22 -5.17 -2.63
C THR A 71 -21.79 -5.43 -3.09
N GLY A 72 -21.07 -6.38 -2.48
CA GLY A 72 -19.63 -6.55 -2.65
C GLY A 72 -18.76 -5.44 -2.03
N THR A 73 -19.36 -4.50 -1.29
CA THR A 73 -18.68 -3.35 -0.65
C THR A 73 -19.15 -3.20 0.80
N PRO A 74 -18.42 -2.52 1.70
CA PRO A 74 -17.22 -1.71 1.47
C PRO A 74 -15.93 -2.52 1.30
N TYR A 75 -14.95 -1.91 0.63
CA TYR A 75 -13.56 -2.38 0.64
C TYR A 75 -12.98 -2.29 2.05
N MET A 76 -12.05 -3.19 2.36
CA MET A 76 -11.44 -3.31 3.69
C MET A 76 -9.97 -2.95 3.62
N LEU A 77 -9.57 -1.89 4.30
CA LEU A 77 -8.16 -1.48 4.38
C LEU A 77 -7.76 -1.29 5.84
N TYR A 78 -6.62 -1.86 6.21
CA TYR A 78 -6.14 -1.84 7.59
C TYR A 78 -5.21 -0.65 7.80
N LYS A 79 -5.75 0.41 8.41
CA LYS A 79 -5.11 1.71 8.64
C LYS A 79 -3.71 1.58 9.24
N ASP A 80 -3.59 0.79 10.29
CA ASP A 80 -2.34 0.69 11.05
C ASP A 80 -1.28 -0.07 10.26
N ALA A 81 -1.68 -1.12 9.54
CA ALA A 81 -0.79 -1.84 8.63
C ALA A 81 -0.30 -0.95 7.47
N CYS A 82 -1.18 -0.13 6.90
CA CYS A 82 -0.84 0.82 5.84
C CYS A 82 0.15 1.88 6.31
N ASN A 83 -0.07 2.45 7.50
CA ASN A 83 0.80 3.49 8.05
C ASN A 83 2.15 2.93 8.53
N ALA A 84 2.15 1.83 9.29
CA ALA A 84 3.37 1.22 9.83
C ALA A 84 4.36 0.79 8.75
N LYS A 85 3.84 0.35 7.59
CA LYS A 85 4.61 -0.27 6.52
C LYS A 85 4.67 0.58 5.26
N SER A 86 4.50 1.90 5.41
CA SER A 86 4.70 2.86 4.31
C SER A 86 6.07 3.52 4.41
N ASN A 87 6.74 3.70 3.28
CA ASN A 87 7.94 4.53 3.20
C ASN A 87 7.62 6.04 3.33
N GLN A 88 6.35 6.42 3.22
CA GLN A 88 5.87 7.80 3.40
C GLN A 88 5.44 8.10 4.85
N GLN A 89 5.67 7.18 5.81
CA GLN A 89 5.25 7.40 7.20
C GLN A 89 5.93 8.61 7.88
N ASN A 90 7.00 9.15 7.28
CA ASN A 90 7.63 10.40 7.73
C ASN A 90 6.85 11.67 7.36
N LEU A 91 5.86 11.58 6.48
CA LEU A 91 5.06 12.74 6.03
C LEU A 91 3.90 13.04 6.98
N GLY A 92 3.42 12.03 7.70
CA GLY A 92 2.25 12.09 8.57
C GLY A 92 1.36 10.85 8.40
N THR A 93 0.20 10.88 9.04
CA THR A 93 -0.77 9.77 8.97
C THR A 93 -1.43 9.72 7.60
N ILE A 94 -1.34 8.57 6.94
CA ILE A 94 -2.08 8.24 5.72
C ILE A 94 -3.53 7.92 6.09
N LYS A 95 -4.47 8.61 5.42
CA LYS A 95 -5.89 8.67 5.83
C LYS A 95 -6.82 7.85 4.95
N CYS A 96 -6.37 7.44 3.78
CA CYS A 96 -7.15 6.69 2.82
C CYS A 96 -6.25 5.97 1.81
N SER A 97 -6.89 5.17 0.95
CA SER A 97 -6.34 4.68 -0.31
C SER A 97 -7.05 5.35 -1.49
N ASN A 98 -6.69 4.98 -2.71
CA ASN A 98 -7.44 5.29 -3.93
C ASN A 98 -8.67 4.38 -4.17
N LEU A 99 -9.31 4.57 -5.33
CA LEU A 99 -10.48 3.82 -5.81
C LEU A 99 -10.28 2.29 -5.82
N CYS A 100 -9.11 1.81 -6.25
CA CYS A 100 -8.87 0.39 -6.47
C CYS A 100 -8.10 -0.30 -5.31
N CYS A 101 -7.90 0.43 -4.21
CA CYS A 101 -7.30 -0.06 -2.95
C CYS A 101 -5.82 -0.46 -3.00
N GLU A 102 -5.08 -0.11 -4.06
CA GLU A 102 -3.67 -0.45 -4.24
C GLU A 102 -2.71 0.68 -3.88
N ILE A 103 -3.19 1.94 -3.82
CA ILE A 103 -2.34 3.11 -3.58
C ILE A 103 -2.52 3.65 -2.17
N ILE A 104 -1.44 3.55 -1.40
CA ILE A 104 -1.35 4.02 -0.02
C ILE A 104 -0.37 5.19 0.04
N GLU A 105 -0.87 6.39 -0.21
CA GLU A 105 -0.08 7.62 -0.27
C GLU A 105 -0.63 8.69 0.68
N TYR A 106 0.25 9.53 1.19
CA TYR A 106 -0.10 10.64 2.06
C TYR A 106 -0.92 11.70 1.33
N THR A 107 -1.90 12.27 2.03
CA THR A 107 -2.75 13.37 1.54
C THR A 107 -2.99 14.38 2.66
N SER A 108 -3.15 15.64 2.27
CA SER A 108 -3.44 16.75 3.18
C SER A 108 -4.26 17.83 2.46
N PRO A 109 -4.75 18.87 3.16
CA PRO A 109 -5.45 19.97 2.49
C PRO A 109 -4.64 20.66 1.38
N THR A 110 -3.32 20.53 1.37
CA THR A 110 -2.42 21.12 0.37
C THR A 110 -1.78 20.10 -0.57
N GLU A 111 -2.04 18.80 -0.38
CA GLU A 111 -1.41 17.70 -1.14
C GLU A 111 -2.44 16.66 -1.56
N ILE A 112 -2.62 16.51 -2.86
CA ILE A 112 -3.44 15.46 -3.45
C ILE A 112 -2.49 14.41 -4.06
N ALA A 113 -2.46 13.22 -3.48
CA ALA A 113 -1.68 12.09 -3.97
C ALA A 113 -2.02 11.75 -5.44
N VAL A 114 -1.02 11.35 -6.22
CA VAL A 114 -1.17 11.08 -7.66
C VAL A 114 -0.56 9.74 -8.00
N CYS A 115 -1.38 8.91 -8.65
CA CYS A 115 -0.98 7.57 -9.03
C CYS A 115 -0.47 7.51 -10.48
N ASN A 116 0.83 7.18 -10.66
CA ASN A 116 1.45 6.98 -11.98
C ASN A 116 1.64 5.47 -12.22
N LEU A 117 0.81 4.87 -13.07
CA LEU A 117 0.71 3.41 -13.20
C LEU A 117 1.26 2.85 -14.52
N ALA A 118 1.92 1.69 -14.41
CA ALA A 118 2.18 0.79 -15.54
C ALA A 118 2.10 -0.66 -15.08
N SER A 119 1.80 -1.59 -16.00
CA SER A 119 1.73 -3.03 -15.68
C SER A 119 2.65 -3.87 -16.57
N VAL A 120 3.28 -4.86 -15.96
CA VAL A 120 4.15 -5.83 -16.64
C VAL A 120 3.35 -7.06 -17.05
N ALA A 121 3.38 -7.43 -18.33
CA ALA A 121 2.73 -8.64 -18.84
C ALA A 121 3.57 -9.90 -18.55
N LEU A 122 3.30 -10.59 -17.44
CA LEU A 122 4.13 -11.66 -16.90
C LEU A 122 4.26 -12.88 -17.82
N SER A 123 3.23 -13.18 -18.61
CA SER A 123 3.25 -14.29 -19.58
C SER A 123 4.34 -14.14 -20.65
N ARG A 124 4.79 -12.91 -20.96
CA ARG A 124 5.84 -12.63 -21.95
C ARG A 124 7.24 -13.08 -21.50
N PHE A 125 7.42 -13.38 -20.21
CA PHE A 125 8.69 -13.84 -19.65
C PHE A 125 8.77 -15.36 -19.52
N VAL A 126 7.73 -16.09 -19.92
CA VAL A 126 7.73 -17.56 -19.89
C VAL A 126 8.30 -18.12 -21.19
N ASN A 127 9.34 -18.94 -21.09
CA ASN A 127 9.74 -19.82 -22.16
C ASN A 127 8.91 -21.11 -22.06
N VAL A 128 7.97 -21.31 -22.99
CA VAL A 128 7.01 -22.43 -22.95
C VAL A 128 7.69 -23.77 -23.22
N GLU A 129 8.69 -23.81 -24.10
CA GLU A 129 9.41 -25.04 -24.46
C GLU A 129 10.24 -25.56 -23.28
N LYS A 130 10.95 -24.66 -22.60
CA LYS A 130 11.79 -24.98 -21.43
C LYS A 130 11.02 -25.01 -20.11
N ARG A 131 9.81 -24.44 -20.09
CA ARG A 131 9.02 -24.19 -18.87
C ARG A 131 9.81 -23.41 -17.82
N GLU A 132 10.45 -22.33 -18.26
CA GLU A 132 11.28 -21.48 -17.42
C GLU A 132 10.78 -20.04 -17.44
N PHE A 133 10.88 -19.35 -16.30
CA PHE A 133 10.56 -17.93 -16.19
C PHE A 133 11.84 -17.08 -16.30
N ASN A 134 11.86 -16.10 -17.19
CA ASN A 134 13.03 -15.27 -17.46
C ASN A 134 13.10 -14.04 -16.53
N PHE A 135 13.66 -14.24 -15.33
CA PHE A 135 13.84 -13.17 -14.34
C PHE A 135 14.82 -12.07 -14.77
N LYS A 136 15.85 -12.39 -15.56
CA LYS A 136 16.77 -11.36 -16.10
C LYS A 136 16.03 -10.36 -16.96
N LYS A 137 15.14 -10.84 -17.84
CA LYS A 137 14.34 -9.98 -18.72
C LYS A 137 13.28 -9.21 -17.93
N LEU A 138 12.66 -9.84 -16.92
CA LEU A 138 11.73 -9.15 -16.01
C LEU A 138 12.41 -7.94 -15.34
N ARG A 139 13.59 -8.15 -14.74
CA ARG A 139 14.40 -7.08 -14.12
C ARG A 139 14.69 -5.95 -15.11
N GLU A 140 15.16 -6.26 -16.32
CA GLU A 140 15.43 -5.27 -17.37
C GLU A 140 14.19 -4.41 -17.69
N ILE A 141 13.04 -5.05 -17.91
CA ILE A 141 11.80 -4.34 -18.25
C ILE A 141 11.28 -3.50 -17.08
N THR A 142 11.34 -4.01 -15.85
CA THR A 142 10.91 -3.24 -14.67
C THR A 142 11.76 -1.98 -14.48
N ARG A 143 13.07 -2.03 -14.74
CA ARG A 143 13.93 -0.85 -14.73
C ARG A 143 13.51 0.18 -15.78
N ILE A 144 13.21 -0.26 -17.01
CA ILE A 144 12.72 0.64 -18.08
C ILE A 144 11.41 1.30 -17.66
N ILE A 145 10.46 0.55 -17.11
CA ILE A 145 9.18 1.07 -16.64
C ILE A 145 9.38 2.09 -15.51
N THR A 146 10.27 1.81 -14.57
CA THR A 146 10.62 2.73 -13.47
C THR A 146 11.06 4.09 -14.01
N ARG A 147 11.97 4.12 -14.99
CA ARG A 147 12.39 5.38 -15.66
C ARG A 147 11.24 6.06 -16.40
N ASN A 148 10.38 5.30 -17.05
CA ASN A 148 9.26 5.86 -17.81
C ASN A 148 8.24 6.52 -16.88
N LEU A 149 7.91 5.90 -15.76
CA LEU A 149 7.02 6.47 -14.75
C LEU A 149 7.62 7.72 -14.10
N ASP A 150 8.93 7.72 -13.79
CA ASP A 150 9.62 8.92 -13.30
C ASP A 150 9.55 10.09 -14.31
N LYS A 151 9.71 9.81 -15.61
CA LYS A 151 9.54 10.84 -16.65
C LYS A 151 8.10 11.33 -16.78
N ILE A 152 7.12 10.46 -16.53
CA ILE A 152 5.70 10.84 -16.54
C ILE A 152 5.43 11.88 -15.45
N ILE A 153 5.96 11.71 -14.23
CA ILE A 153 5.83 12.70 -13.15
C ILE A 153 6.26 14.09 -13.63
N ASP A 154 7.31 14.16 -14.46
CA ASP A 154 7.81 15.45 -14.94
C ASP A 154 7.04 16.05 -16.11
N ARG A 155 6.42 15.20 -16.94
CA ARG A 155 5.71 15.61 -18.17
C ARG A 155 4.19 15.65 -18.03
N ASN A 156 3.67 15.19 -16.90
CA ASN A 156 2.24 15.10 -16.69
C ASN A 156 1.60 16.51 -16.68
N TYR A 157 0.37 16.58 -17.17
CA TYR A 157 -0.47 17.77 -17.00
C TYR A 157 -1.31 17.57 -15.73
N TYR A 158 -1.01 18.35 -14.68
CA TYR A 158 -1.72 18.25 -13.42
C TYR A 158 -2.99 19.12 -13.44
N PRO A 159 -4.16 18.56 -13.12
CA PRO A 159 -5.42 19.30 -13.17
C PRO A 159 -5.55 20.34 -12.03
N VAL A 160 -4.82 20.14 -10.93
CA VAL A 160 -4.82 21.00 -9.74
C VAL A 160 -3.41 21.08 -9.14
N LYS A 161 -3.12 22.18 -8.43
CA LYS A 161 -1.76 22.54 -7.99
C LYS A 161 -1.27 21.63 -6.86
N GLU A 162 -2.19 21.20 -6.01
CA GLU A 162 -2.00 20.30 -4.88
C GLU A 162 -1.53 18.91 -5.36
N ALA A 163 -1.97 18.51 -6.56
CA ALA A 163 -1.56 17.26 -7.20
C ALA A 163 -0.14 17.35 -7.78
N GLU A 164 0.19 18.46 -8.45
CA GLU A 164 1.55 18.72 -8.93
C GLU A 164 2.53 18.79 -7.75
N TYR A 165 2.15 19.53 -6.70
CA TYR A 165 2.96 19.70 -5.50
C TYR A 165 3.28 18.36 -4.83
N SER A 166 2.26 17.53 -4.56
CA SER A 166 2.45 16.19 -3.97
C SER A 166 3.35 15.30 -4.84
N ASN A 167 3.02 15.16 -6.13
CA ASN A 167 3.71 14.22 -7.01
C ASN A 167 5.17 14.64 -7.24
N LYS A 168 5.47 15.94 -7.33
CA LYS A 168 6.84 16.45 -7.49
C LYS A 168 7.68 16.28 -6.22
N ARG A 169 7.07 16.41 -5.04
CA ARG A 169 7.72 16.36 -3.73
C ARG A 169 8.07 14.93 -3.27
N HIS A 170 7.19 13.97 -3.56
CA HIS A 170 7.33 12.58 -3.08
C HIS A 170 7.65 11.59 -4.19
N ARG A 171 7.37 11.95 -5.45
CA ARG A 171 7.63 11.18 -6.68
C ARG A 171 7.21 9.68 -6.62
N PRO A 172 6.00 9.35 -6.14
CA PRO A 172 5.55 7.96 -6.08
C PRO A 172 5.26 7.39 -7.48
N ILE A 173 5.49 6.09 -7.65
CA ILE A 173 5.17 5.34 -8.86
C ILE A 173 4.52 4.00 -8.49
N GLY A 174 3.61 3.52 -9.32
CA GLY A 174 2.97 2.21 -9.16
C GLY A 174 3.28 1.28 -10.32
N ILE A 175 4.01 0.19 -10.05
CA ILE A 175 4.34 -0.84 -11.04
C ILE A 175 3.55 -2.10 -10.69
N GLY A 176 2.52 -2.39 -11.48
CA GLY A 176 1.69 -3.58 -11.35
C GLY A 176 2.09 -4.70 -12.30
N VAL A 177 1.27 -5.74 -12.31
CA VAL A 177 1.40 -6.90 -13.21
C VAL A 177 0.06 -7.25 -13.84
N GLN A 178 0.12 -7.94 -14.97
CA GLN A 178 -1.00 -8.62 -15.59
C GLN A 178 -0.55 -10.00 -16.09
N GLY A 179 -1.50 -10.93 -16.25
CA GLY A 179 -1.22 -12.27 -16.78
C GLY A 179 -0.44 -13.19 -15.82
N LEU A 180 -0.63 -13.06 -14.50
CA LEU A 180 -0.03 -13.96 -13.51
C LEU A 180 -0.58 -15.38 -13.65
N ALA A 181 -1.90 -15.52 -13.81
CA ALA A 181 -2.55 -16.81 -14.03
C ALA A 181 -2.07 -17.45 -15.35
N ASP A 182 -1.96 -16.67 -16.42
CA ASP A 182 -1.43 -17.12 -17.71
C ASP A 182 0.02 -17.64 -17.57
N ALA A 183 0.87 -16.92 -16.84
CA ALA A 183 2.23 -17.37 -16.58
C ALA A 183 2.27 -18.72 -15.86
N PHE A 184 1.42 -18.91 -14.84
CA PHE A 184 1.29 -20.20 -14.15
C PHE A 184 0.77 -21.30 -15.08
N MET A 185 -0.25 -21.02 -15.90
CA MET A 185 -0.79 -21.98 -16.86
C MET A 185 0.23 -22.42 -17.90
N LEU A 186 1.02 -21.49 -18.44
CA LEU A 186 2.09 -21.78 -19.41
C LEU A 186 3.20 -22.64 -18.80
N LEU A 187 3.52 -22.41 -17.51
CA LEU A 187 4.50 -23.20 -16.76
C LEU A 187 3.95 -24.54 -16.24
N ARG A 188 2.64 -24.77 -16.39
CA ARG A 188 1.93 -25.94 -15.86
C ARG A 188 1.90 -26.01 -14.33
N TYR A 189 1.91 -24.86 -13.67
CA TYR A 189 1.76 -24.75 -12.22
C TYR A 189 0.29 -24.49 -11.87
N PRO A 190 -0.37 -25.40 -11.12
CA PRO A 190 -1.64 -25.08 -10.48
C PRO A 190 -1.47 -23.83 -9.60
N TYR A 191 -2.50 -22.97 -9.53
CA TYR A 191 -2.39 -21.68 -8.86
C TYR A 191 -1.97 -21.80 -7.37
N GLU A 192 -2.47 -22.84 -6.70
CA GLU A 192 -2.20 -23.11 -5.27
C GLU A 192 -0.97 -24.01 -5.04
N SER A 193 -0.22 -24.35 -6.09
CA SER A 193 0.97 -25.20 -5.98
C SER A 193 2.13 -24.51 -5.26
N ALA A 194 3.05 -25.31 -4.70
CA ALA A 194 4.26 -24.79 -4.06
C ALA A 194 5.13 -24.03 -5.06
N GLU A 195 5.19 -24.49 -6.31
CA GLU A 195 5.91 -23.89 -7.43
C GLU A 195 5.32 -22.52 -7.80
N ALA A 196 4.00 -22.40 -7.91
CA ALA A 196 3.34 -21.11 -8.15
C ALA A 196 3.57 -20.12 -7.00
N LYS A 197 3.55 -20.60 -5.74
CA LYS A 197 3.83 -19.78 -4.56
C LYS A 197 5.26 -19.24 -4.56
N GLU A 198 6.24 -20.08 -4.88
CA GLU A 198 7.64 -19.65 -4.96
C GLU A 198 7.87 -18.71 -6.15
N LEU A 199 7.31 -19.02 -7.31
CA LEU A 199 7.38 -18.15 -8.48
C LEU A 199 6.76 -16.77 -8.21
N ASN A 200 5.61 -16.73 -7.54
CA ASN A 200 4.98 -15.48 -7.10
C ASN A 200 5.95 -14.64 -6.28
N LYS A 201 6.58 -15.23 -5.24
CA LYS A 201 7.58 -14.54 -4.42
C LYS A 201 8.73 -13.98 -5.26
N ARG A 202 9.34 -14.82 -6.12
CA ARG A 202 10.50 -14.45 -6.96
C ARG A 202 10.16 -13.36 -7.98
N ILE A 203 8.96 -13.37 -8.56
CA ILE A 203 8.51 -12.32 -9.50
C ILE A 203 8.49 -10.97 -8.80
N PHE A 204 7.79 -10.88 -7.66
CA PHE A 204 7.63 -9.60 -6.95
C PHE A 204 8.93 -9.14 -6.29
N GLU A 205 9.77 -10.06 -5.80
CA GLU A 205 11.12 -9.76 -5.33
C GLU A 205 11.98 -9.16 -6.46
N THR A 206 12.00 -9.79 -7.63
CA THR A 206 12.76 -9.32 -8.80
C THR A 206 12.31 -7.94 -9.23
N MET A 207 10.98 -7.71 -9.31
CA MET A 207 10.42 -6.42 -9.69
C MET A 207 10.75 -5.32 -8.67
N TYR A 208 10.58 -5.61 -7.37
CA TYR A 208 10.87 -4.65 -6.32
C TYR A 208 12.36 -4.27 -6.31
N PHE A 209 13.25 -5.26 -6.38
CA PHE A 209 14.69 -5.03 -6.48
C PHE A 209 15.05 -4.18 -7.70
N ALA A 210 14.49 -4.51 -8.88
CA ALA A 210 14.73 -3.78 -10.11
C ALA A 210 14.28 -2.31 -10.04
N ALA A 211 13.11 -2.06 -9.46
CA ALA A 211 12.56 -0.73 -9.30
C ALA A 211 13.40 0.12 -8.33
N ILE A 212 13.81 -0.45 -7.19
CA ILE A 212 14.69 0.23 -6.23
C ILE A 212 16.06 0.50 -6.85
N GLU A 213 16.67 -0.49 -7.52
CA GLU A 213 17.96 -0.31 -8.20
C GLU A 213 17.90 0.86 -9.19
N GLU A 214 16.88 0.91 -10.05
CA GLU A 214 16.75 1.99 -11.00
C GLU A 214 16.43 3.34 -10.33
N SER A 215 15.62 3.35 -9.28
CA SER A 215 15.34 4.56 -8.49
C SER A 215 16.62 5.12 -7.84
N VAL A 216 17.52 4.25 -7.38
CA VAL A 216 18.86 4.64 -6.88
C VAL A 216 19.72 5.22 -7.99
N GLU A 217 19.74 4.64 -9.19
CA GLU A 217 20.46 5.21 -10.34
C GLU A 217 19.92 6.59 -10.72
N LEU A 218 18.59 6.77 -10.73
CA LEU A 218 17.96 8.08 -10.94
C LEU A 218 18.34 9.08 -9.85
N ALA A 219 18.43 8.65 -8.59
CA ALA A 219 18.82 9.51 -7.48
C ALA A 219 20.31 9.91 -7.52
N LYS A 220 21.19 9.07 -8.08
CA LYS A 220 22.61 9.44 -8.32
C LYS A 220 22.74 10.55 -9.36
N ASP A 221 21.88 10.54 -10.37
CA ASP A 221 21.87 11.52 -11.47
C ASP A 221 21.15 12.83 -11.08
N LYS A 222 19.95 12.72 -10.51
CA LYS A 222 19.04 13.86 -10.26
C LYS A 222 19.01 14.34 -8.80
N GLY A 223 19.62 13.60 -7.89
CA GLY A 223 19.38 13.72 -6.45
C GLY A 223 18.15 12.94 -5.99
N THR A 224 18.02 12.76 -4.68
CA THR A 224 16.84 12.10 -4.07
C THR A 224 15.59 12.98 -4.17
N TYR A 225 14.40 12.39 -4.13
CA TYR A 225 13.16 13.17 -3.97
C TYR A 225 13.20 13.98 -2.66
N GLU A 226 12.51 15.12 -2.64
CA GLU A 226 12.63 16.16 -1.60
C GLU A 226 12.46 15.61 -0.18
N THR A 227 11.55 14.65 -0.01
CA THR A 227 11.14 14.10 1.28
C THR A 227 11.77 12.73 1.60
N PHE A 228 12.88 12.39 0.93
CA PHE A 228 13.58 11.13 1.18
C PHE A 228 14.19 11.08 2.58
N GLN A 229 14.82 12.16 3.03
CA GLN A 229 15.45 12.20 4.35
C GLN A 229 14.41 12.04 5.47
N GLY A 230 14.68 11.12 6.39
CA GLY A 230 13.77 10.76 7.49
C GLY A 230 12.84 9.58 7.19
N SER A 231 12.66 9.21 5.92
CA SER A 231 11.92 8.01 5.51
C SER A 231 12.57 6.71 6.01
N PRO A 232 11.83 5.59 6.12
CA PRO A 232 12.41 4.28 6.37
C PRO A 232 13.56 3.92 5.42
N ALA A 233 13.41 4.18 4.12
CA ALA A 233 14.43 3.88 3.12
C ALA A 233 15.74 4.66 3.36
N SER A 234 15.66 5.93 3.81
CA SER A 234 16.86 6.70 4.19
C SER A 234 17.62 6.13 5.38
N LYS A 235 16.96 5.28 6.18
CA LYS A 235 17.51 4.57 7.34
C LYS A 235 17.90 3.12 7.00
N GLY A 236 17.93 2.77 5.72
CA GLY A 236 18.26 1.43 5.25
C GLY A 236 17.17 0.38 5.47
N LYS A 237 15.91 0.79 5.72
CA LYS A 237 14.77 -0.12 5.86
C LYS A 237 13.95 -0.14 4.58
N LEU A 238 13.94 -1.29 3.90
CA LEU A 238 13.11 -1.56 2.73
C LEU A 238 11.79 -2.21 3.15
N GLN A 239 10.90 -2.43 2.17
CA GLN A 239 9.54 -2.89 2.45
C GLN A 239 9.53 -4.19 3.25
N PHE A 240 10.31 -5.19 2.85
CA PHE A 240 10.36 -6.48 3.53
C PHE A 240 10.89 -6.38 4.98
N ASP A 241 11.72 -5.39 5.30
CA ASP A 241 12.18 -5.13 6.66
C ASP A 241 11.03 -4.67 7.55
N LEU A 242 10.11 -3.85 7.01
CA LEU A 242 8.90 -3.41 7.71
C LEU A 242 7.90 -4.55 7.97
N TRP A 243 8.06 -5.68 7.26
CA TRP A 243 7.31 -6.92 7.50
C TRP A 243 8.09 -7.95 8.34
N ASN A 244 9.33 -7.64 8.75
CA ASN A 244 10.25 -8.57 9.39
C ASN A 244 10.48 -9.86 8.58
N VAL A 245 10.45 -9.76 7.25
CA VAL A 245 10.68 -10.90 6.35
C VAL A 245 12.16 -10.98 6.02
N LYS A 246 12.75 -12.16 6.24
CA LYS A 246 14.12 -12.45 5.79
C LYS A 246 14.12 -12.69 4.27
N VAL A 247 15.02 -12.00 3.59
CA VAL A 247 15.28 -12.18 2.16
C VAL A 247 16.48 -13.14 2.01
N ASP A 248 16.35 -14.11 1.11
CA ASP A 248 17.47 -15.02 0.81
C ASP A 248 18.45 -14.30 -0.12
N ASN A 249 19.74 -14.30 0.20
CA ASN A 249 20.79 -13.69 -0.62
C ASN A 249 21.14 -14.51 -1.89
N LYS A 250 20.22 -15.32 -2.41
CA LYS A 250 20.44 -16.27 -3.51
C LYS A 250 19.95 -15.77 -4.87
#